data_AF-A0A951P9C4-F1
#
_entry.id   AF-A0A951P9C4-F1
#
_cell.length_a   1.000
_cell.length_b   1.000
_cell.length_c   1.000
_cell.angle_alpha   90.00
_cell.angle_beta   90.00
_cell.angle_gamma   90.00
#
_symmetry.space_group_name_H-M   'P 1'
#
loop_
_entity.id
_entity.type
_entity.pdbx_description
1 polymer ?
#
loop_
_entity_poly.entity_id
_entity_poly.type
_entity_poly.pdbx_seq_one_letter_code
_entity_poly.pdbx_strand_id
1 'polypeptide(L)'
;MPEPVHAILCRYWIQGCILHAIRAELYRGNQLMLMMRPLHCNMLSDQALALHLQAVLSSFTNHSGVPITEFREIDLVLDDHGCPVKDCHLNPLNRMEDWL
;
A
#
# COMPACT_ATOMS: atom_id res chain seq x y z
N MET A 1 20.66 -19.67 -1.12
CA MET A 1 20.55 -18.29 -1.64
C MET A 1 19.83 -17.46 -0.59
N PRO A 2 20.16 -16.17 -0.39
CA PRO A 2 19.36 -15.31 0.48
C PRO A 2 17.92 -15.25 -0.05
N GLU A 3 16.94 -15.27 0.86
CA GLU A 3 15.53 -15.16 0.47
C GLU A 3 15.28 -13.85 -0.29
N PRO A 4 14.49 -13.88 -1.38
CA PRO A 4 14.21 -12.69 -2.17
C PRO A 4 13.41 -11.68 -1.35
N VAL A 5 13.76 -10.41 -1.49
CA VAL A 5 13.01 -9.30 -0.90
C VAL A 5 12.18 -8.66 -1.99
N HIS A 6 10.86 -8.56 -1.79
CA HIS A 6 9.97 -7.95 -2.75
C HIS A 6 9.06 -6.93 -2.09
N ALA A 7 8.62 -5.95 -2.87
CA ALA A 7 7.71 -4.92 -2.41
C ALA A 7 6.40 -4.96 -3.19
N ILE A 8 5.31 -4.66 -2.51
CA ILE A 8 3.97 -4.63 -3.06
C ILE A 8 3.37 -3.25 -2.80
N LEU A 9 2.89 -2.58 -3.85
CA LEU A 9 2.02 -1.42 -3.77
C LEU A 9 0.57 -1.86 -3.96
N CYS A 10 -0.21 -1.83 -2.89
CA CYS A 10 -1.65 -1.99 -2.95
C CYS A 10 -2.30 -0.63 -3.28
N ARG A 11 -3.09 -0.58 -4.36
CA ARG A 11 -3.85 0.58 -4.82
C ARG A 11 -5.34 0.30 -4.65
N TYR A 12 -6.02 1.10 -3.84
CA TYR A 12 -7.43 0.93 -3.52
C TYR A 12 -8.26 1.89 -4.35
N TRP A 13 -9.15 1.35 -5.19
CA TRP A 13 -9.91 2.10 -6.19
C TRP A 13 -11.39 2.14 -5.86
N ILE A 14 -11.98 3.34 -5.83
CA ILE A 14 -13.44 3.50 -5.80
C ILE A 14 -13.97 3.17 -7.19
N GLN A 15 -14.90 2.21 -7.27
CA GLN A 15 -15.57 1.79 -8.51
C GLN A 15 -14.59 1.44 -9.65
N GLY A 16 -13.36 1.02 -9.32
CA GLY A 16 -12.32 0.68 -10.28
C GLY A 16 -11.74 1.87 -11.08
N CYS A 17 -12.07 3.12 -10.75
CA CYS A 17 -11.69 4.28 -11.57
C CYS A 17 -11.06 5.44 -10.80
N ILE A 18 -11.32 5.58 -9.49
CA ILE A 18 -10.74 6.67 -8.68
C ILE A 18 -9.79 6.08 -7.64
N LEU A 19 -8.50 6.42 -7.73
CA LEU A 19 -7.53 6.03 -6.71
C LEU A 19 -7.90 6.71 -5.39
N HIS A 20 -8.19 5.91 -4.37
CA HIS A 20 -8.70 6.40 -3.09
C HIS A 20 -7.66 6.31 -1.98
N ALA A 21 -6.93 5.20 -1.92
CA ALA A 21 -5.91 5.00 -0.92
C ALA A 21 -4.84 4.05 -1.45
N ILE A 22 -3.69 4.08 -0.81
CA ILE A 22 -2.58 3.21 -1.14
C ILE A 22 -1.92 2.68 0.13
N ARG A 23 -1.33 1.49 0.03
CA ARG A 23 -0.53 0.88 1.08
C ARG A 23 0.66 0.20 0.44
N ALA A 24 1.83 0.34 1.04
CA ALA A 24 3.02 -0.34 0.59
C ALA A 24 3.48 -1.35 1.64
N GLU A 25 3.86 -2.52 1.17
CA GLU A 25 4.31 -3.65 1.97
C GLU A 25 5.64 -4.16 1.44
N LEU A 26 6.49 -4.61 2.36
CA LEU A 26 7.79 -5.18 2.04
C LEU A 26 7.88 -6.57 2.64
N TYR A 27 8.26 -7.53 1.82
CA TYR A 27 8.33 -8.94 2.16
C TYR A 27 9.74 -9.48 1.97
N ARG A 28 10.11 -10.46 2.80
CA ARG A 28 11.28 -11.33 2.60
C ARG A 28 10.78 -12.77 2.56
N GLY A 29 10.95 -13.45 1.42
CA GLY A 29 10.20 -14.68 1.18
C GLY A 29 8.70 -14.41 1.34
N ASN A 30 8.02 -15.16 2.21
CA ASN A 30 6.59 -14.94 2.51
C ASN A 30 6.34 -14.11 3.79
N GLN A 31 7.39 -13.59 4.43
CA GLN A 31 7.28 -12.85 5.68
C GLN A 31 7.15 -11.35 5.41
N LEU A 32 6.09 -10.72 5.93
CA LEU A 32 5.95 -9.27 5.95
C LEU A 32 7.00 -8.68 6.92
N MET A 33 7.88 -7.85 6.37
CA MET A 33 8.96 -7.18 7.10
C MET A 33 8.56 -5.78 7.55
N LEU A 34 7.89 -5.03 6.67
CA LEU A 34 7.49 -3.65 6.92
C LEU A 34 6.20 -3.34 6.17
N MET A 35 5.31 -2.61 6.84
CA MET A 35 4.12 -2.02 6.22
C MET A 35 4.18 -0.51 6.45
N MET A 36 4.10 0.24 5.36
CA MET A 36 3.98 1.70 5.45
C MET A 36 2.59 2.10 5.91
N ARG A 37 2.49 3.21 6.63
CA ARG A 37 1.19 3.81 6.95
C ARG A 37 0.44 4.11 5.64
N PRO A 38 -0.80 3.64 5.48
CA PRO A 38 -1.55 3.89 4.27
C PRO A 38 -1.85 5.38 4.10
N LEU A 39 -1.89 5.82 2.85
CA LEU A 39 -2.12 7.22 2.47
C LEU A 39 -3.42 7.36 1.69
N HIS A 40 -4.16 8.44 1.94
CA HIS A 40 -5.42 8.78 1.27
C HIS A 40 -5.20 9.69 0.06
N CYS A 41 -6.11 9.62 -0.91
CA CYS A 41 -6.10 10.36 -2.17
C CYS A 41 -6.05 11.88 -2.01
N ASN A 42 -6.54 12.42 -0.89
CA ASN A 42 -6.46 13.86 -0.60
C ASN A 42 -5.01 14.39 -0.44
N MET A 43 -4.00 13.52 -0.43
CA MET A 43 -2.59 13.89 -0.23
C MET A 43 -1.66 13.46 -1.38
N LEU A 44 -2.17 12.86 -2.47
CA LEU A 44 -1.33 12.22 -3.48
C LEU A 44 -1.82 12.45 -4.90
N SER A 45 -0.99 13.07 -5.74
CA SER A 45 -1.03 12.81 -7.19
C SER A 45 -0.32 11.49 -7.46
N ASP A 46 -0.77 10.73 -8.48
CA ASP A 46 -0.18 9.43 -8.84
C ASP A 46 1.35 9.49 -8.98
N GLN A 47 1.87 10.60 -9.49
CA GLN A 47 3.30 10.85 -9.65
C GLN A 47 4.03 11.07 -8.32
N ALA A 48 3.45 11.82 -7.38
CA ALA A 48 4.05 12.05 -6.07
C ALA A 48 4.15 10.75 -5.26
N LEU A 49 3.17 9.87 -5.45
CA LEU A 49 3.16 8.60 -4.77
C LEU A 49 4.23 7.63 -5.29
N ALA A 50 4.33 7.48 -6.61
CA ALA A 50 5.35 6.61 -7.22
C ALA A 50 6.77 7.01 -6.76
N LEU A 51 7.03 8.32 -6.69
CA LEU A 51 8.28 8.87 -6.17
C LEU A 51 8.49 8.57 -4.68
N HIS A 52 7.44 8.75 -3.86
CA HIS A 52 7.53 8.45 -2.43
C HIS A 52 7.85 6.99 -2.16
N LEU A 53 7.21 6.09 -2.91
CA LEU A 53 7.43 4.66 -2.80
C LEU A 53 8.84 4.29 -3.24
N GLN A 54 9.32 4.77 -4.39
CA GLN A 54 10.70 4.56 -4.82
C GLN A 54 11.72 5.06 -3.79
N ALA A 55 11.46 6.20 -3.14
CA ALA A 55 12.33 6.73 -2.10
C ALA A 55 12.40 5.81 -0.87
N VAL A 56 11.27 5.21 -0.47
CA VAL A 56 11.23 4.28 0.66
C VAL A 56 11.92 2.96 0.33
N LEU A 57 11.68 2.42 -0.87
CA LEU A 57 12.36 1.23 -1.37
C LEU A 57 13.88 1.41 -1.45
N SER A 58 14.32 2.59 -1.93
CA SER A 58 15.73 2.96 -1.97
C SER A 58 16.33 3.07 -0.56
N SER A 59 15.60 3.70 0.36
CA SER A 59 16.03 3.83 1.77
C SER A 59 16.17 2.46 2.45
N PHE A 60 15.22 1.54 2.22
CA PHE A 60 15.30 0.17 2.73
C PHE A 60 16.53 -0.56 2.18
N THR A 61 16.77 -0.48 0.88
CA THR A 61 17.94 -1.12 0.23
C THR A 61 19.24 -0.61 0.84
N ASN A 62 19.34 0.71 1.03
CA ASN A 62 20.51 1.35 1.63
C ASN A 62 20.73 0.93 3.09
N HIS A 63 19.67 0.77 3.89
CA HIS A 63 19.78 0.42 5.32
C HIS A 63 20.02 -1.07 5.55
N SER A 64 19.40 -1.94 4.75
CA SER A 64 19.48 -3.39 4.93
C SER A 64 20.67 -4.03 4.20
N GLY A 65 21.23 -3.35 3.19
CA GLY A 65 22.21 -3.91 2.27
C GLY A 65 21.64 -5.01 1.36
N VAL A 66 20.32 -5.22 1.38
CA VAL A 66 19.62 -6.24 0.59
C VAL A 66 18.88 -5.55 -0.55
N PRO A 67 19.19 -5.88 -1.81
CA PRO A 67 18.45 -5.32 -2.94
C PRO A 67 17.03 -5.88 -2.97
N ILE A 68 16.08 -5.01 -3.29
CA ILE A 68 14.72 -5.43 -3.60
C ILE A 68 14.75 -6.08 -4.98
N THR A 69 14.40 -7.36 -5.04
CA THR A 69 14.48 -8.17 -6.25
C THR A 69 13.26 -8.01 -7.15
N GLU A 70 12.15 -7.53 -6.59
CA GLU A 70 10.89 -7.42 -7.32
C GLU A 70 9.98 -6.33 -6.71
N PHE A 71 9.29 -5.60 -7.59
CA PHE A 71 8.28 -4.63 -7.22
C PHE A 71 6.99 -4.96 -7.97
N ARG A 72 5.87 -5.07 -7.25
CA ARG A 72 4.55 -5.37 -7.81
C ARG A 72 3.54 -4.32 -7.43
N GLU A 73 2.63 -4.01 -8.35
CA GLU A 73 1.45 -3.19 -8.09
C GLU A 73 0.22 -4.09 -8.12
N ILE A 74 -0.67 -3.91 -7.14
CA ILE A 74 -1.92 -4.67 -7.03
C ILE A 74 -3.07 -3.68 -6.90
N ASP A 75 -4.04 -3.83 -7.79
CA ASP A 75 -5.29 -3.08 -7.74
C ASP A 75 -6.33 -3.82 -6.92
N LEU A 76 -6.95 -3.10 -5.99
CA LEU A 76 -7.97 -3.57 -5.09
C LEU A 76 -9.19 -2.68 -5.24
N VAL A 77 -10.35 -3.27 -5.49
CA VAL A 77 -11.62 -2.54 -5.49
C VAL A 77 -11.99 -2.21 -4.04
N LEU A 78 -12.28 -0.94 -3.76
CA LEU A 78 -12.54 -0.46 -2.40
C LEU A 78 -13.74 -1.17 -1.75
N ASP A 79 -14.78 -1.44 -2.54
CA ASP A 79 -16.01 -2.07 -2.06
C ASP A 79 -15.78 -3.50 -1.54
N ASP A 80 -14.80 -4.22 -2.12
CA ASP A 80 -14.48 -5.61 -1.76
C ASP A 80 -13.43 -5.70 -0.64
N HIS A 81 -12.50 -4.74 -0.57
CA HIS A 81 -11.33 -4.80 0.30
C HIS A 81 -11.35 -3.83 1.48
N GLY A 82 -12.21 -2.81 1.44
CA GLY A 82 -12.22 -1.72 2.40
C GLY A 82 -11.03 -0.77 2.26
N CYS A 83 -11.15 0.44 2.82
CA CYS A 83 -10.02 1.36 2.86
C CYS A 83 -9.02 0.89 3.94
N PRO A 84 -7.70 0.83 3.66
CA PRO A 84 -6.71 0.48 4.68
C PRO A 84 -6.51 1.58 5.74
N VAL A 85 -7.04 2.79 5.51
CA VAL A 85 -6.99 3.89 6.48
C VAL A 85 -8.13 3.73 7.48
N LYS A 86 -7.77 3.55 8.76
CA LYS A 86 -8.72 3.30 9.87
C LYS A 86 -9.89 4.31 9.91
N ASP A 87 -9.61 5.60 9.77
CA ASP A 87 -10.61 6.65 9.96
C ASP A 87 -11.26 7.10 8.65
N CYS A 88 -11.28 6.23 7.63
CA CYS A 88 -11.87 6.56 6.35
C CYS A 88 -13.40 6.50 6.39
N HIS A 89 -14.06 7.61 6.10
CA HIS A 89 -15.52 7.71 5.97
C HIS A 89 -16.11 6.95 4.76
N LEU A 90 -15.26 6.62 3.78
CA LEU A 90 -15.63 5.82 2.61
C LEU A 90 -15.33 4.33 2.81
N ASN A 91 -14.81 3.92 3.97
CA ASN A 91 -14.57 2.52 4.24
C ASN A 91 -15.92 1.79 4.46
N PRO A 92 -16.29 0.82 3.59
CA PRO A 92 -17.52 0.05 3.79
C PRO A 92 -17.56 -0.66 5.15
N LEU A 93 -16.40 -1.00 5.72
CA LEU A 93 -16.30 -1.64 7.03
C LEU A 93 -16.63 -0.70 8.20
N ASN A 94 -16.42 0.62 8.05
CA ASN A 94 -16.75 1.60 9.09
C ASN A 94 -18.26 1.94 9.10
N ARG A 95 -19.01 1.59 8.04
CA ARG A 95 -20.47 1.80 7.97
C ARG A 95 -21.27 0.78 8.78
N MET A 96 -20.64 -0.27 9.30
CA MET A 96 -21.31 -1.25 10.16
C MET A 96 -21.45 -0.79 11.62
N GLU A 97 -20.73 0.25 12.05
CA GLU A 97 -20.85 0.78 13.42
C GLU A 97 -22.04 1.74 13.59
N ASP A 98 -22.65 2.23 12.51
CA ASP A 98 -23.81 3.14 12.56
C ASP A 98 -25.17 2.43 12.77
N TRP A 99 -25.17 1.12 13.07
CA TRP A 99 -26.39 0.30 13.26
C TRP A 99 -26.52 -0.33 14.66
N LEU A 100 -25.79 0.17 15.67
CA LEU A 100 -25.93 -0.28 17.07
C LEU A 100 -26.30 0.88 18.02
#